data_AF-A0A961CLE1-F1
#
_entry.id   AF-A0A961CLE1-F1
#
_cell.length_a   1.000
_cell.length_b   1.000
_cell.length_c   1.000
_cell.angle_alpha   90.00
_cell.angle_beta   90.00
_cell.angle_gamma   90.00
#
_symmetry.space_group_name_H-M   'P 1'
#
loop_
_entity.id
_entity.type
_entity.pdbx_description
1 polymer ?
#
loop_
_entity_poly.entity_id
_entity_poly.type
_entity_poly.pdbx_seq_one_letter_code
_entity_poly.pdbx_strand_id
1 'polypeptide(L)'
;MPADYVLYDYIGIEAIADDLSTANANAATLLGTGNTQRAALAVTWQGASLVAFEDAYSRFSIANTNIISSTAAAIAALEDGNAQMATVEATYAGGFV
;
A
#
# COMPACT_ATOMS: atom_id res chain seq x y z
N MET A 1 -23.39 23.43 24.95
CA MET A 1 -22.14 23.68 24.19
C MET A 1 -22.43 23.29 22.75
N PRO A 2 -21.99 24.05 21.74
CA PRO A 2 -22.17 23.62 20.36
C PRO A 2 -21.32 22.36 20.16
N ALA A 3 -21.92 21.31 19.61
CA ALA A 3 -21.18 20.14 19.18
C ALA A 3 -20.26 20.57 18.04
N ASP A 4 -18.95 20.56 18.27
CA ASP A 4 -17.98 20.62 17.18
C ASP A 4 -18.19 19.34 16.35
N TYR A 5 -18.95 19.45 15.28
CA TYR A 5 -19.08 18.38 14.29
C TYR A 5 -17.71 18.25 13.64
N VAL A 6 -16.98 17.19 13.97
CA VAL A 6 -15.84 16.76 13.15
C VAL A 6 -16.44 16.24 11.85
N LEU A 7 -16.42 17.06 10.79
CA LEU A 7 -16.72 16.59 9.45
C LEU A 7 -15.54 15.74 8.99
N TYR A 8 -15.69 14.42 9.02
CA TYR A 8 -14.69 13.51 8.48
C TYR A 8 -14.75 13.53 6.94
N ASP A 9 -13.59 13.64 6.29
CA ASP A 9 -13.48 13.61 4.82
C ASP A 9 -13.38 12.16 4.31
N TYR A 10 -14.52 11.46 4.36
CA TYR A 10 -14.65 10.07 3.90
C TYR A 10 -14.19 9.88 2.45
N ILE A 11 -14.53 10.84 1.58
CA ILE A 11 -14.17 10.80 0.14
C ILE A 11 -12.65 10.91 -0.03
N GLY A 12 -12.01 11.83 0.70
CA GLY A 12 -10.55 11.96 0.67
C GLY A 12 -9.82 10.71 1.18
N ILE A 13 -10.36 10.07 2.21
CA ILE A 13 -9.81 8.81 2.76
C ILE A 13 -9.91 7.67 1.74
N GLU A 14 -11.08 7.51 1.12
CA GLU A 14 -11.31 6.51 0.07
C GLU A 14 -10.39 6.75 -1.14
N ALA A 15 -10.25 8.00 -1.59
CA ALA A 15 -9.36 8.35 -2.70
C ALA A 15 -7.90 8.00 -2.41
N ILE A 16 -7.41 8.27 -1.19
CA ILE A 16 -6.04 7.90 -0.80
C ILE A 16 -5.89 6.38 -0.72
N ALA A 17 -6.89 5.65 -0.21
CA ALA A 17 -6.86 4.18 -0.18
C ALA A 17 -6.80 3.57 -1.59
N ASP A 18 -7.52 4.15 -2.56
CA ASP A 18 -7.48 3.76 -3.97
C ASP A 18 -6.11 4.03 -4.62
N ASP A 19 -5.52 5.20 -4.36
CA ASP A 19 -4.18 5.56 -4.84
C ASP A 19 -3.11 4.59 -4.29
N LEU A 20 -3.20 4.25 -3.00
CA LEU A 20 -2.32 3.28 -2.35
C LEU A 20 -2.53 1.86 -2.90
N SER A 21 -3.78 1.48 -3.19
CA SER A 21 -4.11 0.19 -3.80
C SER A 21 -3.51 0.07 -5.19
N THR A 22 -3.56 1.15 -5.97
CA THR A 22 -2.91 1.23 -7.29
C THR A 22 -1.40 1.11 -7.17
N ALA A 23 -0.77 1.82 -6.23
CA ALA A 23 0.66 1.73 -5.98
C ALA A 23 1.08 0.31 -5.56
N ASN A 24 0.28 -0.35 -4.71
CA ASN A 24 0.49 -1.73 -4.29
C ASN A 24 0.48 -2.69 -5.49
N ALA A 25 -0.58 -2.63 -6.31
CA ALA A 25 -0.73 -3.48 -7.48
C ALA A 25 0.41 -3.28 -8.49
N ASN A 26 0.85 -2.03 -8.69
CA ASN A 26 1.99 -1.72 -9.56
C ASN A 26 3.30 -2.31 -9.02
N ALA A 27 3.57 -2.18 -7.71
CA ALA A 27 4.76 -2.76 -7.09
C ALA A 27 4.75 -4.30 -7.15
N ALA A 28 3.60 -4.93 -6.93
CA ALA A 28 3.44 -6.39 -7.08
C ALA A 28 3.69 -6.85 -8.52
N THR A 29 3.16 -6.11 -9.50
CA THR A 29 3.37 -6.38 -10.93
C THR A 29 4.84 -6.24 -11.33
N LEU A 30 5.51 -5.17 -10.86
CA LEU A 30 6.92 -4.95 -11.09
C LEU A 30 7.76 -6.08 -10.49
N LEU A 31 7.50 -6.44 -9.23
CA LEU A 31 8.21 -7.54 -8.56
C LEU A 31 8.05 -8.86 -9.34
N GLY A 32 6.83 -9.19 -9.77
CA GLY A 32 6.57 -10.36 -10.61
C GLY A 32 7.36 -10.33 -11.92
N THR A 33 7.36 -9.19 -12.62
CA THR A 33 8.12 -9.00 -13.86
C THR A 33 9.63 -9.15 -13.64
N GLY A 34 10.15 -8.56 -12.57
CA GLY A 34 11.56 -8.66 -12.18
C GLY A 34 11.95 -10.11 -11.87
N ASN A 35 11.09 -10.88 -11.19
CA ASN A 35 11.34 -12.30 -10.91
C ASN A 35 11.44 -13.11 -12.20
N THR A 36 10.52 -12.90 -13.15
CA THR A 36 10.53 -13.56 -14.45
C THR A 36 11.78 -13.20 -15.25
N GLN A 37 12.15 -11.92 -15.32
CA GLN A 37 13.35 -11.49 -16.05
C GLN A 37 14.63 -12.00 -15.40
N ARG A 38 14.73 -11.98 -14.07
CA ARG A 38 15.84 -12.60 -13.35
C ARG A 38 15.99 -14.07 -13.68
N ALA A 39 14.91 -14.84 -13.65
CA ALA A 39 14.96 -16.27 -13.97
C ALA A 39 15.41 -16.51 -15.42
N ALA A 40 14.92 -15.70 -16.37
CA ALA A 40 15.31 -15.79 -17.77
C ALA A 40 16.80 -15.46 -18.00
N LEU A 41 17.32 -14.50 -17.24
CA LEU A 41 18.69 -14.02 -17.39
C LEU A 41 19.71 -14.79 -16.55
N ALA A 42 19.33 -15.46 -15.47
CA ALA A 42 20.25 -16.10 -14.52
C ALA A 42 21.31 -17.02 -15.17
N VAL A 43 20.97 -17.66 -16.29
CA VAL A 43 21.86 -18.55 -17.07
C VAL A 43 22.90 -17.81 -17.92
N THR A 44 22.75 -16.51 -18.15
CA THR A 44 23.60 -15.71 -19.05
C THR A 44 24.69 -14.92 -18.32
N TRP A 45 24.62 -14.79 -16.99
CA TRP A 45 25.53 -13.97 -16.18
C TRP A 45 26.48 -14.87 -15.41
N GLN A 46 27.78 -14.54 -15.39
CA GLN A 46 28.81 -15.35 -14.74
C GLN A 46 29.80 -14.47 -13.98
N GLY A 47 30.39 -15.03 -12.92
CA GLY A 47 31.42 -14.34 -12.13
C GLY A 47 30.90 -13.02 -11.54
N ALA A 48 31.66 -11.94 -11.71
CA ALA A 48 31.37 -10.65 -11.11
C ALA A 48 30.06 -10.01 -11.61
N SER A 49 29.65 -10.25 -12.85
CA SER A 49 28.41 -9.68 -13.39
C SER A 49 27.18 -10.28 -12.72
N LEU A 50 27.20 -11.59 -12.42
CA LEU A 50 26.12 -12.25 -11.68
C LEU A 50 25.97 -11.67 -10.28
N VAL A 51 27.08 -11.45 -9.56
CA VAL A 51 27.06 -10.86 -8.22
C VAL A 51 26.45 -9.46 -8.23
N ALA A 52 26.86 -8.61 -9.17
CA ALA A 52 26.33 -7.25 -9.30
C ALA A 52 24.83 -7.25 -9.66
N PHE A 53 24.41 -8.18 -10.52
CA PHE A 53 23.00 -8.35 -10.87
C PHE A 53 22.15 -8.80 -9.69
N GLU A 54 22.60 -9.80 -8.93
CA GLU A 54 21.89 -10.30 -7.75
C GLU A 54 21.79 -9.23 -6.65
N ASP A 55 22.82 -8.40 -6.46
CA ASP A 55 22.76 -7.26 -5.55
C ASP A 55 21.74 -6.21 -6.00
N ALA A 56 21.75 -5.84 -7.30
CA ALA A 56 20.78 -4.91 -7.86
C ALA A 56 19.34 -5.44 -7.74
N TYR A 57 19.13 -6.72 -8.06
CA TYR A 57 17.84 -7.38 -7.93
C TYR A 57 17.38 -7.47 -6.47
N SER A 58 18.29 -7.75 -5.53
CA SER A 58 17.97 -7.76 -4.10
C SER A 58 17.41 -6.42 -3.64
N ARG A 59 18.05 -5.31 -4.00
CA ARG A 59 17.58 -3.96 -3.69
C ARG A 59 16.22 -3.65 -4.34
N PHE A 60 16.05 -4.04 -5.61
CA PHE A 60 14.78 -3.94 -6.31
C PHE A 60 13.66 -4.72 -5.60
N SER A 61 13.93 -5.96 -5.19
CA SER A 61 12.97 -6.82 -4.51
C SER A 61 12.56 -6.26 -3.15
N ILE A 62 13.53 -5.78 -2.36
CA ILE A 62 13.30 -5.13 -1.07
C ILE A 62 12.43 -3.88 -1.24
N ALA A 63 12.73 -3.03 -2.23
CA ALA A 63 11.97 -1.81 -2.47
C ALA A 63 10.49 -2.11 -2.79
N ASN A 64 10.22 -3.04 -3.70
CA ASN A 64 8.85 -3.42 -4.04
C ASN A 64 8.13 -4.08 -2.87
N THR A 65 8.80 -4.96 -2.12
CA THR A 65 8.22 -5.61 -0.94
C THR A 65 7.85 -4.58 0.14
N ASN A 66 8.69 -3.57 0.36
CA ASN A 66 8.42 -2.49 1.30
C ASN A 66 7.22 -1.65 0.86
N ILE A 67 7.10 -1.33 -0.44
CA ILE A 67 5.94 -0.61 -0.97
C ILE A 67 4.67 -1.43 -0.75
N ILE A 68 4.68 -2.72 -1.11
CA ILE A 68 3.52 -3.61 -0.93
C ILE A 68 3.11 -3.67 0.54
N SER A 69 4.05 -3.88 1.46
CA SER A 69 3.74 -3.99 2.89
C SER A 69 3.25 -2.67 3.49
N SER A 70 3.89 -1.55 3.16
CA SER A 70 3.53 -0.23 3.72
C SER A 70 2.18 0.27 3.20
N THR A 71 1.92 0.10 1.90
CA THR A 71 0.62 0.46 1.30
C THR A 71 -0.50 -0.41 1.85
N ALA A 72 -0.30 -1.73 1.98
CA ALA A 72 -1.29 -2.62 2.58
C ALA A 72 -1.63 -2.24 4.03
N ALA A 73 -0.62 -1.90 4.84
CA ALA A 73 -0.83 -1.43 6.21
C ALA A 73 -1.57 -0.09 6.26
N ALA A 74 -1.25 0.84 5.36
CA ALA A 74 -1.91 2.14 5.27
C ALA A 74 -3.38 2.00 4.84
N ILE A 75 -3.67 1.16 3.83
CA ILE A 75 -5.04 0.88 3.39
C ILE A 75 -5.87 0.32 4.55
N ALA A 76 -5.36 -0.69 5.25
CA ALA A 76 -6.07 -1.28 6.39
C ALA A 76 -6.33 -0.26 7.51
N ALA A 77 -5.37 0.63 7.79
CA ALA A 77 -5.54 1.68 8.78
C ALA A 77 -6.57 2.75 8.35
N LEU A 78 -6.61 3.08 7.06
CA LEU A 78 -7.60 4.00 6.50
C LEU A 78 -9.00 3.40 6.56
N GLU A 79 -9.17 2.14 6.17
CA GLU A 79 -10.46 1.43 6.23
C GLU A 79 -10.98 1.29 7.67
N ASP A 80 -10.12 0.90 8.62
CA ASP A 80 -10.47 0.81 10.04
C ASP A 80 -10.83 2.19 10.62
N GLY A 81 -10.02 3.20 10.32
CA GLY A 81 -10.31 4.58 10.70
C GLY A 81 -11.68 5.02 10.17
N ASN A 82 -11.95 4.77 8.89
CA ASN A 82 -13.21 5.13 8.23
C ASN A 82 -14.42 4.50 8.94
N ALA A 83 -14.32 3.22 9.29
CA ALA A 83 -15.37 2.49 10.01
C ALA A 83 -15.59 3.05 11.43
N GLN A 84 -14.52 3.42 12.14
CA GLN A 84 -14.63 4.03 13.47
C GLN A 84 -15.28 5.41 13.41
N MET A 85 -14.93 6.22 12.42
CA MET A 85 -15.53 7.54 12.20
C MET A 85 -17.03 7.43 11.92
N ALA A 86 -17.43 6.51 11.03
CA ALA A 86 -18.84 6.24 10.76
C ALA A 86 -19.61 5.78 12.00
N THR A 87 -18.98 4.97 12.86
CA THR A 87 -19.57 4.51 14.14
C THR A 87 -19.80 5.66 15.11
N VAL A 88 -18.82 6.57 15.21
CA VAL A 88 -18.90 7.78 16.04
C VAL A 88 -20.06 8.65 15.56
N GLU A 89 -20.13 8.94 14.26
CA GLU A 89 -21.22 9.74 13.68
C GLU A 89 -22.60 9.11 13.93
N ALA A 90 -22.75 7.80 13.73
CA ALA A 90 -24.01 7.11 14.00
C ALA A 90 -24.44 7.22 15.48
N THR A 91 -23.47 7.15 16.41
CA THR A 91 -23.73 7.26 17.85
C THR A 91 -24.17 8.67 18.24
N TYR A 92 -23.52 9.71 17.72
CA TYR A 92 -23.85 11.10 18.04
C TYR A 92 -25.07 11.62 17.27
N ALA A 93 -25.30 11.18 16.03
CA ALA A 93 -26.51 11.50 15.28
C ALA A 93 -27.76 10.81 15.85
N GLY A 94 -27.62 9.59 16.38
CA GLY A 94 -28.69 8.86 17.05
C GLY A 94 -29.01 9.32 18.48
N GLY A 95 -28.16 10.19 19.06
CA GLY A 95 -28.33 10.74 20.41
C GLY A 95 -29.25 11.97 20.50
N PHE A 96 -29.78 12.46 19.38
CA PHE A 96 -30.78 13.52 19.33
C PHE A 96 -32.20 12.92 19.24
N VAL A 97 -32.67 12.26 20.30
CA VAL A 97 -34.08 11.87 20.48
C VAL A 97 -34.53 12.19 21.90
#